data_AF-A0AAV2JVZ6-F1
#
_entry.id   AF-A0AAV2JVZ6-F1
#
_cell.length_a   1.000
_cell.length_b   1.000
_cell.length_c   1.000
_cell.angle_alpha   90.00
_cell.angle_beta   90.00
_cell.angle_gamma   90.00
#
_symmetry.space_group_name_H-M   'P 1'
#
loop_
_entity.id
_entity.type
_entity.pdbx_description
1 polymer ?
#
loop_
_entity_poly.entity_id
_entity_poly.type
_entity_poly.pdbx_seq_one_letter_code
_entity_poly.pdbx_strand_id
1 'polypeptide(L)'
;MESGTPISQEELEELREAFTKIDVDNNGFISKEELNELFRAANLSLPGYRIREMVQEMTQDSNQLSFQQFTQMVHGLKSTEVAKTFRKAINKKEGICSVRGTSEQSGTQHSYSEEEKVAFVNWVNKALEKDGDCDHVLPMDPCTNQLFSAVGDGIVLCKMINLSVPDTIDERTINKKKLTPFTIQENLNLALNSASAIGCHVVNIGAEDLKEGRQHLVLGLLWQVIKIGLFADIELSRNEGL
;
A
#
# COMPACT_ATOMS: atom_id res chain seq x y z
N MET A 1 -9.30 23.83 -31.44
CA MET A 1 -9.51 24.74 -30.29
C MET A 1 -10.36 23.98 -29.31
N GLU A 2 -9.75 23.27 -28.37
CA GLU A 2 -10.50 22.50 -27.37
C GLU A 2 -11.04 23.46 -26.31
N SER A 3 -12.36 23.65 -26.35
CA SER A 3 -13.13 24.41 -25.38
C SER A 3 -13.15 23.66 -24.05
N GLY A 4 -12.22 24.03 -23.15
CA GLY A 4 -12.26 23.62 -21.75
C GLY A 4 -13.57 24.06 -21.12
N THR A 5 -14.24 23.15 -20.42
CA THR A 5 -15.47 23.44 -19.68
C THR A 5 -15.21 24.61 -18.73
N PRO A 6 -16.03 25.67 -18.72
CA PRO A 6 -15.85 26.76 -17.78
C PRO A 6 -16.04 26.24 -16.36
N ILE A 7 -15.05 26.49 -15.49
CA ILE A 7 -15.16 26.23 -14.04
C ILE A 7 -16.36 27.01 -13.54
N SER A 8 -17.33 26.34 -12.89
CA SER A 8 -18.49 27.02 -12.32
C SER A 8 -18.04 27.93 -11.16
N GLN A 9 -18.82 28.98 -10.87
CA GLN A 9 -18.51 29.86 -9.72
C GLN A 9 -18.44 29.08 -8.40
N GLU A 10 -19.30 28.07 -8.25
CA GLU A 10 -19.35 27.18 -7.09
C GLU A 10 -18.08 26.32 -6.98
N GLU A 11 -17.61 25.70 -8.07
CA GLU A 11 -16.34 24.96 -8.09
C GLU A 11 -15.13 25.88 -7.82
N LEU A 12 -15.17 27.12 -8.30
CA LEU A 12 -14.10 28.08 -8.08
C LEU A 12 -14.03 28.52 -6.59
N GLU A 13 -15.17 28.69 -5.95
CA GLU A 13 -15.27 29.01 -4.52
C GLU A 13 -14.78 27.83 -3.66
N GLU A 14 -15.20 26.59 -3.95
CA GLU A 14 -14.71 25.38 -3.28
C GLU A 14 -13.17 25.26 -3.39
N LEU A 15 -12.62 25.49 -4.58
CA LEU A 15 -11.17 25.43 -4.81
C LEU A 15 -10.43 26.54 -4.08
N ARG A 16 -11.04 27.72 -3.93
CA ARG A 16 -10.46 28.84 -3.20
C ARG A 16 -10.43 28.59 -1.70
N GLU A 17 -11.50 28.02 -1.16
CA GLU A 17 -11.52 27.58 0.24
C GLU A 17 -10.49 26.47 0.49
N ALA A 18 -10.41 25.48 -0.41
CA ALA A 18 -9.41 24.43 -0.34
C ALA A 18 -7.99 25.00 -0.37
N PHE A 19 -7.71 25.93 -1.29
CA PHE A 19 -6.42 26.60 -1.40
C PHE A 19 -6.04 27.30 -0.09
N THR A 20 -6.97 28.05 0.49
CA THR A 20 -6.76 28.77 1.76
C THR A 20 -6.55 27.81 2.93
N LYS A 21 -7.17 26.62 2.90
CA LYS A 21 -6.96 25.58 3.90
C LYS A 21 -5.62 24.85 3.74
N ILE A 22 -4.97 24.92 2.59
CA ILE A 22 -3.69 24.24 2.29
C ILE A 22 -2.52 25.19 2.51
N ASP A 23 -2.67 26.44 2.10
CA ASP A 23 -1.72 27.54 2.30
C ASP A 23 -1.72 27.95 3.79
N VAL A 24 -0.96 27.21 4.60
CA VAL A 24 -0.95 27.38 6.07
C VAL A 24 -0.21 28.66 6.43
N ASP A 25 0.83 29.00 5.69
CA ASP A 25 1.61 30.22 5.92
C ASP A 25 0.96 31.47 5.29
N ASN A 26 -0.14 31.30 4.56
CA ASN A 26 -0.91 32.35 3.89
C ASN A 26 -0.03 33.20 2.96
N ASN A 27 0.98 32.58 2.35
CA ASN A 27 1.90 33.27 1.45
C ASN A 27 1.30 33.46 0.03
N GLY A 28 0.13 32.88 -0.24
CA GLY A 28 -0.58 32.93 -1.52
C GLY A 28 -0.15 31.85 -2.52
N PHE A 29 0.67 30.90 -2.09
CA PHE A 29 1.25 29.81 -2.88
C PHE A 29 1.26 28.50 -2.09
N ILE A 30 1.01 27.38 -2.76
CA ILE A 30 1.12 26.06 -2.14
C ILE A 30 2.50 25.47 -2.43
N SER A 31 3.28 25.27 -1.39
CA SER A 31 4.56 24.56 -1.47
C SER A 31 4.40 23.05 -1.62
N LYS A 32 5.47 22.37 -2.04
CA LYS A 32 5.52 20.89 -2.09
C LYS A 32 5.31 20.27 -0.69
N GLU A 33 5.75 20.95 0.36
CA GLU A 33 5.55 20.57 1.75
C GLU A 33 4.06 20.62 2.13
N GLU A 34 3.38 21.74 1.87
CA GLU A 34 1.95 21.92 2.18
C GLU A 34 1.05 21.00 1.37
N LEU A 35 1.40 20.77 0.10
CA LEU A 35 0.71 19.80 -0.74
C LEU A 35 0.87 18.36 -0.19
N ASN A 36 2.07 18.01 0.26
CA ASN A 36 2.34 16.72 0.91
C ASN A 36 1.61 16.59 2.25
N GLU A 37 1.55 17.65 3.05
CA GLU A 37 0.77 17.68 4.29
C GLU A 37 -0.73 17.51 4.03
N LEU A 38 -1.28 18.13 2.98
CA LEU A 38 -2.67 17.91 2.58
C LEU A 38 -2.92 16.43 2.24
N PHE A 39 -2.06 15.83 1.42
CA PHE A 39 -2.17 14.43 1.03
C PHE A 39 -2.05 13.49 2.24
N ARG A 40 -1.12 13.77 3.14
CA ARG A 40 -1.00 13.08 4.43
C ARG A 40 -2.26 13.23 5.28
N ALA A 41 -2.79 14.45 5.44
CA ALA A 41 -4.00 14.72 6.20
C ALA A 41 -5.24 14.02 5.60
N ALA A 42 -5.28 13.85 4.29
CA ALA A 42 -6.31 13.10 3.59
C ALA A 42 -6.19 11.58 3.74
N ASN A 43 -5.11 11.08 4.36
CA ASN A 43 -4.73 9.68 4.41
C ASN A 43 -4.44 9.10 3.01
N LEU A 44 -3.96 9.95 2.10
CA LEU A 44 -3.57 9.63 0.74
C LEU A 44 -2.06 9.88 0.64
N SER A 45 -1.27 8.88 1.01
CA SER A 45 0.20 9.01 0.99
C SER A 45 0.71 8.86 -0.44
N LEU A 46 1.08 9.96 -1.08
CA LEU A 46 1.76 9.92 -2.38
C LEU A 46 3.28 9.90 -2.17
N PRO A 47 4.03 9.08 -2.93
CA PRO A 47 5.48 9.10 -2.90
C PRO A 47 6.01 10.50 -3.24
N GLY A 48 7.03 10.97 -2.51
CA GLY A 48 7.56 12.33 -2.70
C GLY A 48 8.05 12.63 -4.13
N TYR A 49 8.43 11.61 -4.92
CA TYR A 49 8.78 11.81 -6.33
C TYR A 49 7.57 12.18 -7.19
N ARG A 50 6.37 11.61 -6.91
CA ARG A 50 5.13 11.94 -7.62
C ARG A 50 4.66 13.35 -7.32
N ILE A 51 4.76 13.79 -6.06
CA ILE A 51 4.42 15.16 -5.67
C ILE A 51 5.36 16.15 -6.38
N ARG A 52 6.66 15.83 -6.48
CA ARG A 52 7.62 16.65 -7.23
C ARG A 52 7.31 16.69 -8.72
N GLU A 53 7.01 15.55 -9.35
CA GLU A 53 6.58 15.49 -10.76
C GLU A 53 5.34 16.38 -10.97
N MET A 54 4.31 16.25 -10.13
CA MET A 54 3.08 17.06 -10.24
C MET A 54 3.35 18.57 -10.11
N VAL A 55 4.19 18.97 -9.14
CA VAL A 55 4.54 20.37 -8.96
C VAL A 55 5.39 20.86 -10.13
N GLN A 56 6.32 20.07 -10.66
CA GLN A 56 7.17 20.43 -11.80
C GLN A 56 6.40 20.49 -13.12
N GLU A 57 5.42 19.62 -13.32
CA GLU A 57 4.54 19.65 -14.51
C GLU A 57 3.71 20.93 -14.57
N MET A 58 3.30 21.46 -13.40
CA MET A 58 2.43 22.63 -13.28
C MET A 58 3.23 23.94 -13.06
N THR A 59 4.45 23.83 -12.56
CA THR A 59 5.34 24.97 -12.28
C THR A 59 6.62 24.80 -13.08
N GLN A 60 6.77 25.60 -14.14
CA GLN A 60 7.94 25.51 -15.01
C GLN A 60 9.25 25.76 -14.23
N ASP A 61 9.23 26.59 -13.18
CA ASP A 61 10.43 26.92 -12.38
C ASP A 61 10.18 27.24 -10.88
N SER A 62 8.93 27.48 -10.44
CA SER A 62 8.67 28.13 -9.14
C SER A 62 8.60 27.20 -7.93
N ASN A 63 8.57 25.87 -8.10
CA ASN A 63 8.42 24.87 -7.02
C ASN A 63 7.24 25.11 -6.05
N GLN A 64 6.33 26.02 -6.42
CA GLN A 64 5.23 26.54 -5.63
C GLN A 64 4.05 26.81 -6.57
N LEU A 65 2.87 26.37 -6.18
CA LEU A 65 1.64 26.46 -6.98
C LEU A 65 0.85 27.70 -6.58
N SER A 66 0.70 28.64 -7.52
CA SER A 66 -0.27 29.73 -7.39
C SER A 66 -1.72 29.22 -7.46
N PHE A 67 -2.70 30.01 -7.01
CA PHE A 67 -4.11 29.66 -7.12
C PHE A 67 -4.55 29.35 -8.56
N GLN A 68 -4.01 30.07 -9.56
CA GLN A 68 -4.29 29.80 -10.97
C GLN A 68 -3.72 28.45 -11.43
N GLN A 69 -2.49 28.11 -11.03
CA GLN A 69 -1.88 26.81 -11.34
C GLN A 69 -2.59 25.68 -10.60
N PHE A 70 -3.02 25.93 -9.37
CA PHE A 70 -3.80 24.99 -8.57
C PHE A 70 -5.16 24.66 -9.22
N THR A 71 -5.91 25.68 -9.63
CA THR A 71 -7.19 25.48 -10.32
C THR A 71 -7.00 24.79 -11.66
N GLN A 72 -5.94 25.14 -12.40
CA GLN A 72 -5.56 24.44 -13.64
C GLN A 72 -5.13 22.99 -13.38
N MET A 73 -4.43 22.70 -12.28
CA MET A 73 -4.07 21.34 -11.88
C MET A 73 -5.34 20.52 -11.63
N VAL A 74 -6.27 21.01 -10.81
CA VAL A 74 -7.51 20.27 -10.50
C VAL A 74 -8.39 20.12 -11.74
N HIS A 75 -8.44 21.12 -12.60
CA HIS A 75 -9.27 21.12 -13.80
C HIS A 75 -8.65 20.32 -14.97
N GLY A 76 -7.36 20.48 -15.22
CA GLY A 76 -6.62 19.79 -16.28
C GLY A 76 -6.50 18.29 -16.01
N LEU A 77 -6.48 17.90 -14.73
CA LEU A 77 -6.44 16.50 -14.32
C LEU A 77 -7.82 15.82 -14.35
N LYS A 78 -8.87 16.39 -14.98
CA LYS A 78 -10.23 15.80 -15.09
C LYS A 78 -10.29 14.37 -15.70
N SER A 79 -9.17 13.79 -16.13
CA SER A 79 -9.08 12.39 -16.59
C SER A 79 -8.06 11.51 -15.83
N THR A 80 -7.36 12.05 -14.84
CA THR A 80 -6.25 11.36 -14.15
C THR A 80 -6.66 10.93 -12.73
N GLU A 81 -6.25 9.73 -12.34
CA GLU A 81 -6.46 9.14 -11.01
C GLU A 81 -6.05 10.09 -9.86
N VAL A 82 -5.07 10.95 -10.13
CA VAL A 82 -4.58 12.01 -9.26
C VAL A 82 -5.64 13.07 -8.91
N ALA A 83 -6.48 13.51 -9.85
CA ALA A 83 -7.56 14.46 -9.55
C ALA A 83 -8.64 13.85 -8.67
N LYS A 84 -8.95 12.56 -8.87
CA LYS A 84 -9.91 11.84 -8.02
C LYS A 84 -9.39 11.76 -6.59
N THR A 85 -8.11 11.44 -6.44
CA THR A 85 -7.39 11.42 -5.16
C THR A 85 -7.37 12.81 -4.52
N PHE A 86 -7.08 13.85 -5.29
CA PHE A 86 -7.04 15.23 -4.81
C PHE A 86 -8.42 15.75 -4.37
N ARG A 87 -9.47 15.49 -5.16
CA ARG A 87 -10.85 15.86 -4.81
C ARG A 87 -11.34 15.10 -3.57
N LYS A 88 -10.95 13.83 -3.43
CA LYS A 88 -11.21 13.03 -2.22
C LYS A 88 -10.49 13.62 -0.99
N ALA A 89 -9.27 14.11 -1.15
CA ALA A 89 -8.51 14.78 -0.09
C ALA A 89 -9.18 16.08 0.37
N ILE A 90 -9.63 16.90 -0.59
CA ILE A 90 -10.33 18.16 -0.30
C ILE A 90 -11.66 17.90 0.41
N ASN A 91 -12.50 17.02 -0.12
CA ASN A 91 -13.83 16.75 0.45
C ASN A 91 -13.74 16.12 1.85
N LYS A 92 -12.71 15.30 2.11
CA LYS A 92 -12.50 14.70 3.43
C LYS A 92 -12.04 15.73 4.48
N LYS A 93 -11.42 16.84 4.07
CA LYS A 93 -10.95 17.91 4.96
C LYS A 93 -12.10 18.78 5.49
N GLU A 94 -13.34 18.67 4.99
CA GLU A 94 -14.51 19.27 5.64
C GLU A 94 -14.76 18.68 7.04
N GLY A 95 -14.36 17.43 7.30
CA GLY A 95 -14.61 16.74 8.57
C GLY A 95 -13.51 16.89 9.63
N ILE A 96 -12.39 17.57 9.34
CA ILE A 96 -11.22 17.63 10.25
C ILE A 96 -10.96 19.09 10.66
N CYS A 97 -11.99 19.75 11.18
CA CYS A 97 -11.83 21.00 11.91
C CYS A 97 -12.47 20.84 13.28
N SER A 98 -11.81 20.11 14.19
CA SER A 98 -11.91 20.26 15.66
C SER A 98 -11.24 19.11 16.42
N VAL A 99 -9.93 18.92 16.30
CA VAL A 99 -9.21 18.24 17.41
C VAL A 99 -7.88 18.94 17.63
N ARG A 100 -7.99 20.06 18.34
CA ARG A 100 -6.92 20.64 19.14
C ARG A 100 -6.78 19.75 20.39
N GLY A 101 -5.61 19.13 20.58
CA GLY A 101 -5.28 18.26 21.72
C GLY A 101 -5.71 16.82 21.48
N THR A 102 -4.88 15.79 21.60
CA THR A 102 -3.81 15.55 22.57
C THR A 102 -2.73 14.65 21.95
N SER A 103 -1.49 14.88 22.36
CA SER A 103 -0.33 14.04 22.08
C SER A 103 -0.56 12.58 22.49
N GLU A 104 -0.19 11.63 21.64
CA GLU A 104 0.43 10.37 22.04
C GLU A 104 1.46 9.95 20.98
N GLN A 105 2.55 9.39 21.50
CA GLN A 105 3.88 9.29 20.91
C GLN A 105 3.99 8.27 19.77
N SER A 106 4.93 8.57 18.87
CA SER A 106 5.78 7.61 18.15
C SER A 106 5.11 6.37 17.56
N GLY A 107 4.68 6.50 16.30
CA GLY A 107 4.58 5.36 15.40
C GLY A 107 4.68 5.87 13.98
N THR A 108 5.74 5.51 13.26
CA THR A 108 5.77 5.66 11.80
C THR A 108 4.60 4.87 11.23
N GLN A 109 3.51 5.56 10.91
CA GLN A 109 2.32 4.97 10.30
C GLN A 109 2.69 4.60 8.85
N HIS A 110 3.23 3.40 8.65
CA HIS A 110 3.57 2.89 7.33
C HIS A 110 2.27 2.71 6.54
N SER A 111 2.00 3.65 5.63
CA SER A 111 0.91 3.58 4.66
C SER A 111 1.19 2.38 3.74
N TYR A 112 0.44 1.30 3.87
CA TYR A 112 0.52 0.19 2.91
C TYR A 112 -0.33 0.53 1.69
N SER A 113 0.08 0.09 0.49
CA SER A 113 -0.69 0.33 -0.74
C SER A 113 -1.85 -0.67 -0.82
N GLU A 114 -3.06 -0.15 -0.99
CA GLU A 114 -4.25 -0.99 -1.23
C GLU A 114 -4.14 -1.73 -2.57
N GLU A 115 -3.45 -1.14 -3.53
CA GLU A 115 -3.16 -1.75 -4.84
C GLU A 115 -2.25 -2.99 -4.69
N GLU A 116 -1.20 -2.89 -3.87
CA GLU A 116 -0.32 -4.03 -3.54
C GLU A 116 -1.09 -5.15 -2.84
N LYS A 117 -1.95 -4.79 -1.87
CA LYS A 117 -2.80 -5.77 -1.17
C LYS A 117 -3.69 -6.52 -2.17
N VAL A 118 -4.41 -5.80 -3.03
CA VAL A 118 -5.30 -6.40 -4.05
C VAL A 118 -4.50 -7.32 -4.98
N ALA A 119 -3.33 -6.88 -5.44
CA ALA A 119 -2.46 -7.68 -6.30
C ALA A 119 -1.98 -8.96 -5.61
N PHE A 120 -1.56 -8.89 -4.34
CA PHE A 120 -1.10 -10.05 -3.58
C PHE A 120 -2.23 -11.02 -3.30
N VAL A 121 -3.43 -10.55 -2.94
CA VAL A 121 -4.59 -11.44 -2.75
C VAL A 121 -4.91 -12.19 -4.03
N ASN A 122 -4.96 -11.49 -5.17
CA ASN A 122 -5.21 -12.12 -6.46
C ASN A 122 -4.11 -13.13 -6.83
N TRP A 123 -2.85 -12.82 -6.51
CA TRP A 123 -1.74 -13.74 -6.71
C TRP A 123 -1.87 -14.99 -5.85
N VAL A 124 -2.13 -14.83 -4.54
CA VAL A 124 -2.28 -15.95 -3.60
C VAL A 124 -3.45 -16.84 -4.00
N ASN A 125 -4.61 -16.25 -4.31
CA ASN A 125 -5.80 -16.99 -4.77
C ASN A 125 -5.49 -17.81 -6.01
N LYS A 126 -4.75 -17.26 -6.98
CA LYS A 126 -4.38 -17.95 -8.21
C LYS A 126 -3.33 -19.03 -7.98
N ALA A 127 -2.34 -18.77 -7.12
CA ALA A 127 -1.22 -19.67 -6.90
C ALA A 127 -1.60 -20.89 -6.04
N LEU A 128 -2.52 -20.70 -5.08
CA LEU A 128 -2.97 -21.74 -4.14
C LEU A 128 -4.37 -22.27 -4.45
N GLU A 129 -4.95 -21.97 -5.61
CA GLU A 129 -6.31 -22.41 -6.02
C GLU A 129 -6.50 -23.94 -5.94
N LYS A 130 -5.43 -24.70 -6.13
CA LYS A 130 -5.43 -26.17 -6.16
C LYS A 130 -4.92 -26.82 -4.88
N ASP A 131 -4.54 -26.03 -3.87
CA ASP A 131 -3.97 -26.54 -2.63
C ASP A 131 -5.07 -26.78 -1.60
N GLY A 132 -5.39 -28.06 -1.37
CA GLY A 132 -6.44 -28.46 -0.43
C GLY A 132 -6.16 -28.13 1.04
N ASP A 133 -4.92 -27.75 1.40
CA ASP A 133 -4.59 -27.32 2.76
C ASP A 133 -4.97 -25.86 3.04
N CYS A 134 -5.32 -25.09 2.01
CA CYS A 134 -5.72 -23.68 2.10
C CYS A 134 -7.22 -23.45 1.85
N ASP A 135 -8.02 -24.51 1.74
CA ASP A 135 -9.47 -24.45 1.47
C ASP A 135 -10.25 -23.66 2.54
N HIS A 136 -9.74 -23.56 3.77
CA HIS A 136 -10.41 -22.82 4.86
C HIS A 136 -10.23 -21.30 4.77
N VAL A 137 -9.28 -20.83 3.97
CA VAL A 137 -8.94 -19.40 3.81
C VAL A 137 -9.15 -18.89 2.39
N LEU A 138 -9.16 -19.78 1.39
CA LEU A 138 -9.35 -19.43 -0.02
C LEU A 138 -10.78 -19.69 -0.51
N PRO A 139 -11.30 -18.90 -1.45
CA PRO A 139 -10.71 -17.68 -2.01
C PRO A 139 -10.90 -16.47 -1.09
N MET A 140 -9.87 -15.63 -0.96
CA MET A 140 -9.93 -14.37 -0.21
C MET A 140 -10.49 -13.23 -1.07
N ASP A 141 -11.27 -12.33 -0.47
CA ASP A 141 -11.74 -11.10 -1.14
C ASP A 141 -10.62 -10.03 -1.15
N PRO A 142 -10.12 -9.60 -2.32
CA PRO A 142 -9.06 -8.59 -2.45
C PRO A 142 -9.43 -7.22 -1.86
N CYS A 143 -10.72 -6.90 -1.77
CA CYS A 143 -11.18 -5.62 -1.25
C CYS A 143 -11.16 -5.56 0.29
N THR A 144 -11.02 -6.71 0.96
CA THR A 144 -11.13 -6.82 2.42
C THR A 144 -9.77 -6.98 3.10
N ASN A 145 -9.79 -7.06 4.44
CA ASN A 145 -8.63 -7.34 5.27
C ASN A 145 -8.44 -8.85 5.55
N GLN A 146 -9.13 -9.72 4.80
CA GLN A 146 -9.06 -11.18 4.99
C GLN A 146 -7.64 -11.73 4.83
N LEU A 147 -6.81 -11.13 3.97
CA LEU A 147 -5.41 -11.50 3.80
C LEU A 147 -4.66 -11.55 5.14
N PHE A 148 -4.84 -10.53 5.98
CA PHE A 148 -4.09 -10.40 7.23
C PHE A 148 -4.52 -11.43 8.28
N SER A 149 -5.80 -11.80 8.28
CA SER A 149 -6.31 -12.88 9.13
C SER A 149 -5.92 -14.26 8.59
N ALA A 150 -5.89 -14.44 7.27
CA ALA A 150 -5.56 -15.70 6.61
C ALA A 150 -4.10 -16.11 6.79
N VAL A 151 -3.16 -15.16 6.86
CA VAL A 151 -1.75 -15.47 7.15
C VAL A 151 -1.48 -15.82 8.61
N GLY A 152 -2.43 -15.54 9.51
CA GLY A 152 -2.25 -15.66 10.95
C GLY A 152 -2.07 -17.09 11.45
N ASP A 153 -2.40 -18.11 10.65
CA ASP A 153 -2.17 -19.52 10.96
C ASP A 153 -0.81 -20.07 10.45
N GLY A 154 -0.11 -19.27 9.64
CA GLY A 154 1.18 -19.58 9.02
C GLY A 154 1.14 -20.58 7.85
N ILE A 155 -0.01 -21.18 7.52
CA ILE A 155 -0.11 -22.20 6.46
C ILE A 155 0.12 -21.55 5.10
N VAL A 156 -0.61 -20.45 4.83
CA VAL A 156 -0.50 -19.70 3.58
C VAL A 156 0.95 -19.26 3.34
N LEU A 157 1.60 -18.68 4.35
CA LEU A 157 2.99 -18.23 4.24
C LEU A 157 3.95 -19.38 3.93
N CYS A 158 3.81 -20.54 4.58
CA CYS A 158 4.66 -21.69 4.30
C CYS A 158 4.50 -22.17 2.86
N LYS A 159 3.27 -22.27 2.37
CA LYS A 159 2.99 -22.70 0.99
C LYS A 159 3.51 -21.70 -0.05
N MET A 160 3.36 -20.40 0.22
CA MET A 160 3.91 -19.32 -0.61
C MET A 160 5.43 -19.41 -0.75
N ILE A 161 6.14 -19.73 0.33
CA ILE A 161 7.60 -19.90 0.30
C ILE A 161 7.98 -21.06 -0.62
N ASN A 162 7.28 -22.20 -0.54
CA ASN A 162 7.51 -23.34 -1.43
C ASN A 162 7.17 -23.05 -2.90
N LEU A 163 6.21 -22.17 -3.17
CA LEU A 163 5.91 -21.74 -4.54
C LEU A 163 7.04 -20.88 -5.11
N SER A 164 7.62 -19.99 -4.29
CA SER A 164 8.74 -19.15 -4.72
C SER A 164 10.04 -19.93 -4.86
N VAL A 165 10.31 -20.85 -3.94
CA VAL A 165 11.48 -21.72 -3.96
C VAL A 165 11.04 -23.14 -3.58
N PRO A 166 10.91 -24.06 -4.55
CA PRO A 166 10.51 -25.44 -4.30
C PRO A 166 11.39 -26.13 -3.25
N ASP A 167 10.82 -27.07 -2.51
CA ASP A 167 11.49 -27.89 -1.50
C ASP A 167 12.13 -27.11 -0.31
N THR A 168 11.78 -25.85 -0.09
CA THR A 168 12.28 -25.06 1.04
C THR A 168 11.71 -25.56 2.39
N ILE A 169 10.40 -25.83 2.43
CA ILE A 169 9.67 -26.28 3.61
C ILE A 169 9.10 -27.66 3.32
N ASP A 170 9.43 -28.63 4.17
CA ASP A 170 8.78 -29.94 4.12
C ASP A 170 7.34 -29.81 4.60
N GLU A 171 6.38 -30.03 3.70
CA GLU A 171 4.96 -29.90 4.01
C GLU A 171 4.46 -30.76 5.18
N ARG A 172 5.17 -31.84 5.50
CA ARG A 172 4.84 -32.73 6.63
C ARG A 172 5.06 -32.06 7.98
N THR A 173 5.89 -31.01 8.02
CA THR A 173 6.20 -30.24 9.22
C THR A 173 5.19 -29.12 9.50
N ILE A 174 4.33 -28.80 8.51
CA ILE A 174 3.29 -27.78 8.65
C ILE A 174 2.12 -28.39 9.43
N ASN A 175 1.73 -27.74 10.53
CA ASN A 175 0.56 -28.14 11.30
C ASN A 175 -0.72 -27.72 10.57
N LYS A 176 -1.37 -28.68 9.91
CA LYS A 176 -2.58 -28.46 9.08
C LYS A 176 -3.91 -28.76 9.81
N LYS A 177 -3.87 -29.49 10.93
CA LYS A 177 -5.08 -29.97 11.65
C LYS A 177 -5.06 -29.51 13.11
N LYS A 178 -6.23 -29.10 13.63
CA LYS A 178 -6.43 -28.65 15.02
C LYS A 178 -5.45 -27.55 15.43
N LEU A 179 -5.60 -26.37 14.82
CA LEU A 179 -4.79 -25.20 15.09
C LEU A 179 -5.02 -24.70 16.53
N THR A 180 -4.04 -24.95 17.39
CA THR A 180 -3.91 -24.35 18.71
C THR A 180 -2.99 -23.13 18.64
N PRO A 181 -3.03 -22.20 19.61
CA PRO A 181 -2.10 -21.07 19.65
C PRO A 181 -0.62 -21.49 19.56
N PHE A 182 -0.26 -22.64 20.13
CA PHE A 182 1.10 -23.18 20.08
C PHE A 182 1.48 -23.68 18.67
N THR A 183 0.64 -24.48 18.04
CA THR A 183 0.90 -25.01 16.69
C THR A 183 0.90 -23.91 15.63
N ILE A 184 0.10 -22.85 15.83
CA ILE A 184 0.12 -21.64 14.99
C ILE A 184 1.48 -20.94 15.13
N GLN A 185 1.97 -20.76 16.37
CA GLN A 185 3.29 -20.19 16.62
C GLN A 185 4.40 -20.99 15.93
N GLU A 186 4.32 -22.33 15.97
CA GLU A 186 5.26 -23.22 15.28
C GLU A 186 5.24 -23.01 13.77
N ASN A 187 4.05 -22.97 13.14
CA ASN A 187 3.92 -22.69 11.70
C ASN A 187 4.51 -21.33 11.33
N LEU A 188 4.24 -20.29 12.12
CA LEU A 188 4.72 -18.93 11.84
C LEU A 188 6.24 -18.82 12.01
N ASN A 189 6.81 -19.45 13.03
CA ASN A 189 8.26 -19.53 13.20
C ASN A 189 8.92 -20.33 12.07
N LEU A 190 8.30 -21.42 11.64
CA LEU A 190 8.76 -22.21 10.48
C LEU A 190 8.78 -21.35 9.22
N ALA A 191 7.71 -20.59 8.95
CA ALA A 191 7.63 -19.67 7.83
C ALA A 191 8.74 -18.59 7.90
N LEU A 192 8.95 -17.96 9.06
CA LEU A 192 9.96 -16.91 9.23
C LEU A 192 11.39 -17.44 9.04
N ASN A 193 11.72 -18.59 9.64
CA ASN A 193 13.04 -19.20 9.50
C ASN A 193 13.31 -19.60 8.04
N SER A 194 12.29 -20.13 7.36
CA SER A 194 12.40 -20.54 5.95
C SER A 194 12.50 -19.33 5.02
N ALA A 195 11.74 -18.27 5.28
CA ALA A 195 11.85 -17.01 4.56
C ALA A 195 13.26 -16.39 4.70
N SER A 196 13.83 -16.43 5.92
CA SER A 196 15.21 -16.01 6.15
C SER A 196 16.21 -16.84 5.34
N ALA A 197 16.01 -18.16 5.26
CA ALA A 197 16.88 -19.08 4.53
C ALA A 197 16.91 -18.84 3.01
N ILE A 198 15.78 -18.41 2.43
CA ILE A 198 15.71 -18.05 0.99
C ILE A 198 16.18 -16.62 0.70
N GLY A 199 16.56 -15.85 1.73
CA GLY A 199 17.11 -14.49 1.58
C GLY A 199 16.13 -13.34 1.86
N CYS A 200 14.99 -13.59 2.49
CA CYS A 200 14.13 -12.50 2.99
C CYS A 200 14.74 -11.84 4.23
N HIS A 201 14.64 -10.52 4.32
CA HIS A 201 15.07 -9.76 5.50
C HIS A 201 13.94 -9.75 6.56
N VAL A 202 14.01 -10.69 7.51
CA VAL A 202 13.00 -10.88 8.57
C VAL A 202 13.46 -10.48 9.98
N VAL A 203 14.55 -9.73 10.10
CA VAL A 203 15.25 -9.44 11.39
C VAL A 203 14.36 -8.75 12.43
N ASN A 204 13.34 -8.01 12.00
CA ASN A 204 12.43 -7.26 12.89
C ASN A 204 10.98 -7.75 12.83
N ILE A 205 10.74 -9.03 12.47
CA ILE A 205 9.40 -9.62 12.39
C ILE A 205 9.36 -10.87 13.27
N GLY A 206 8.45 -10.89 14.24
CA GLY A 206 8.16 -12.06 15.07
C GLY A 206 6.90 -12.80 14.63
N ALA A 207 6.73 -14.02 15.15
CA ALA A 207 5.51 -14.79 14.91
C ALA A 207 4.25 -14.10 15.49
N GLU A 208 4.36 -13.37 16.61
CA GLU A 208 3.20 -12.64 17.15
C GLU A 208 2.76 -11.51 16.20
N ASP A 209 3.69 -10.84 15.52
CA ASP A 209 3.36 -9.78 14.56
C ASP A 209 2.52 -10.31 13.38
N LEU A 210 2.85 -11.52 12.92
CA LEU A 210 2.13 -12.20 11.83
C LEU A 210 0.77 -12.72 12.30
N LYS A 211 0.71 -13.23 13.53
CA LYS A 211 -0.52 -13.71 14.17
C LYS A 211 -1.51 -12.58 14.44
N GLU A 212 -1.02 -11.41 14.85
CA GLU A 212 -1.81 -10.18 14.98
C GLU A 212 -2.22 -9.58 13.61
N GLY A 213 -1.64 -10.07 12.52
CA GLY A 213 -1.94 -9.59 11.17
C GLY A 213 -1.43 -8.17 10.92
N ARG A 214 -0.25 -7.81 11.45
CA ARG A 214 0.33 -6.47 11.26
C ARG A 214 0.58 -6.18 9.77
N GLN A 215 -0.29 -5.35 9.21
CA GLN A 215 -0.46 -5.19 7.76
C GLN A 215 0.84 -4.90 7.01
N HIS A 216 1.63 -3.94 7.49
CA HIS A 216 2.89 -3.54 6.85
C HIS A 216 3.96 -4.65 6.87
N LEU A 217 4.01 -5.46 7.93
CA LEU A 217 4.96 -6.57 8.04
C LEU A 217 4.54 -7.74 7.16
N VAL A 218 3.25 -8.07 7.15
CA VAL A 218 2.68 -9.12 6.30
C VAL A 218 2.90 -8.80 4.83
N LEU A 219 2.56 -7.60 4.38
CA LEU A 219 2.74 -7.19 2.98
C LEU A 219 4.22 -7.12 2.60
N GLY A 220 5.07 -6.61 3.50
CA GLY A 220 6.52 -6.56 3.27
C GLY A 220 7.16 -7.95 3.15
N LEU A 221 6.70 -8.93 3.93
CA LEU A 221 7.15 -10.32 3.82
C LEU A 221 6.64 -10.97 2.53
N LEU A 222 5.35 -10.85 2.23
CA LEU A 222 4.75 -11.39 1.00
C LEU A 222 5.44 -10.84 -0.25
N TRP A 223 5.71 -9.54 -0.29
CA TRP A 223 6.43 -8.92 -1.40
C TRP A 223 7.81 -9.54 -1.61
N GLN A 224 8.59 -9.73 -0.54
CA GLN A 224 9.92 -10.32 -0.65
C GLN A 224 9.85 -11.76 -1.17
N VAL A 225 8.92 -12.56 -0.68
CA VAL A 225 8.70 -13.95 -1.14
C VAL A 225 8.29 -13.98 -2.60
N ILE A 226 7.30 -13.18 -3.01
CA ILE A 226 6.82 -13.10 -4.40
C ILE A 226 7.94 -12.62 -5.33
N LYS A 227 8.72 -11.61 -4.90
CA LYS A 227 9.86 -11.10 -5.65
C LYS A 227 10.87 -12.21 -5.91
N ILE A 228 11.25 -13.00 -4.90
CA ILE A 228 12.20 -14.11 -5.08
C ILE A 228 11.69 -15.10 -6.14
N GLY A 229 10.42 -15.52 -6.05
CA GLY A 229 9.83 -16.47 -7.01
C GLY A 229 9.82 -15.92 -8.45
N LEU A 230 9.38 -14.67 -8.64
CA LEU A 230 9.34 -14.05 -9.96
C LEU A 230 10.73 -13.89 -10.60
N PHE A 231 11.77 -13.61 -9.81
CA PHE A 231 13.14 -13.49 -10.32
C PHE A 231 13.79 -14.86 -10.56
N ALA A 232 13.48 -15.88 -9.76
CA ALA A 232 13.96 -17.24 -9.98
C ALA A 232 13.50 -17.81 -11.34
N ASP A 233 12.23 -17.59 -11.71
CA ASP A 233 11.70 -18.01 -13.01
C ASP A 233 12.43 -17.34 -14.19
N ILE A 234 12.83 -16.07 -14.05
CA ILE A 234 13.57 -15.33 -15.08
C ILE A 234 15.00 -15.87 -15.22
N GLU A 235 15.67 -16.21 -14.12
CA GLU A 235 17.03 -16.77 -14.16
C GLU A 235 17.05 -18.21 -14.69
N LEU A 236 16.09 -19.06 -14.29
CA LEU A 236 15.96 -20.43 -14.76
C LEU A 236 15.65 -20.49 -16.26
N SER A 237 14.67 -19.70 -16.72
CA SER A 237 14.31 -19.65 -18.15
C SER A 237 15.44 -19.12 -19.04
N ARG A 238 16.38 -18.32 -18.50
CA ARG A 238 17.57 -17.87 -19.23
C ARG A 238 18.62 -18.98 -19.42
N ASN A 239 18.62 -20.00 -18.55
CA ASN A 239 19.61 -21.08 -18.55
C ASN A 239 19.14 -22.36 -19.25
N GLU A 240 17.84 -22.55 -19.49
CA GLU A 240 17.31 -23.66 -20.30
C GLU A 240 17.54 -23.50 -21.81
N GLY A 241 18.11 -22.36 -22.24
CA GLY A 241 18.42 -22.03 -23.63
C GLY A 241 19.86 -22.29 -24.09
N LEU A 242 20.67 -23.06 -23.35
CA LEU A 242 22.05 -23.43 -23.71
C LEU A 242 22.25 -24.94 -23.82
#